data_AF-A0A2M8B6B0-F1
#
_entry.id   AF-A0A2M8B6B0-F1
#
_cell.length_a   1.000
_cell.length_b   1.000
_cell.length_c   1.000
_cell.angle_alpha   90.00
_cell.angle_beta   90.00
_cell.angle_gamma   90.00
#
_symmetry.space_group_name_H-M   'P 1'
#
loop_
_entity.id
_entity.type
_entity.pdbx_description
1 polymer ?
#
loop_
_entity_poly.entity_id
_entity_poly.type
_entity_poly.pdbx_seq_one_letter_code
_entity_poly.pdbx_strand_id
1 'polypeptide(L)'
;MFLPQDLSTPCGRPLSEVPEAKNPNGVSVSTTPPLRRQLQRRLFPLYKRLERHVHPLRYLFIEITQRCNLSCLHCGSDCGPSAAEAELTTEEWLSFFGALAARMDPSKFLLVLTGGEPFVRPEFDRIMEGLAANHLTWGMVSNGYAVTRSNMAKAMGCGLSSMTISLDGLGASHNWLRGRPDAFRRACRGIEQALAADLPFFDVVTCVHPGNLDELPAVFELLKRMGVRAWRLFAIFPKGRAKDDARLLLDAAGYRALMGFVAAARKQVEGSDFSVQFSCEGYFPAALDASIRDDPYFCRAGISIGSVLCDGSIMACPNISRSLVQGNIRRDDFATVWETEFGPFRDRGWMRTGECLDCVEWAKCQGGSMHLWDDGEQRTCLCTFKAVGGAQNDKSRALG
;
A
#
# COMPACT_ATOMS: atom_id res chain seq x y z
N MET A 1 12.99 -45.18 13.65
CA MET A 1 14.02 -44.99 14.69
C MET A 1 15.15 -44.18 14.08
N PHE A 2 15.08 -42.86 14.17
CA PHE A 2 16.20 -41.90 14.20
C PHE A 2 15.59 -40.55 14.60
N LEU A 3 15.97 -40.10 15.79
CA LEU A 3 15.60 -38.82 16.41
C LEU A 3 16.48 -37.68 15.86
N PRO A 4 16.05 -36.42 16.01
CA PRO A 4 16.58 -35.24 15.32
C PRO A 4 17.84 -34.68 15.99
N GLN A 5 18.67 -33.97 15.21
CA GLN A 5 19.75 -33.14 15.74
C GLN A 5 19.33 -31.67 15.81
N ASP A 6 19.73 -31.06 16.92
CA ASP A 6 19.59 -29.67 17.35
C ASP A 6 19.88 -28.61 16.27
N LEU A 7 18.96 -27.65 16.15
CA LEU A 7 19.23 -26.32 15.61
C LEU A 7 18.77 -25.28 16.63
N SER A 8 19.54 -25.16 17.71
CA SER A 8 19.57 -23.97 18.55
C SER A 8 20.72 -23.08 18.08
N THR A 9 20.40 -21.99 17.38
CA THR A 9 21.35 -20.87 17.21
C THR A 9 20.67 -19.58 17.67
N PRO A 10 21.22 -18.90 18.69
CA PRO A 10 20.62 -17.70 19.23
C PRO A 10 20.91 -16.48 18.37
N CYS A 11 19.89 -15.62 18.32
CA CYS A 11 19.88 -14.26 17.83
C CYS A 11 20.95 -13.38 18.50
N GLY A 12 21.57 -12.48 17.73
CA GLY A 12 22.20 -11.25 18.24
C GLY A 12 23.68 -11.34 18.60
N ARG A 13 24.53 -10.73 17.77
CA ARG A 13 25.80 -10.12 18.24
C ARG A 13 25.62 -8.59 18.27
N PRO A 14 26.14 -7.90 19.30
CA PRO A 14 26.07 -6.45 19.39
C PRO A 14 26.95 -5.79 18.33
N LEU A 15 26.40 -4.76 17.69
CA LEU A 15 27.06 -3.92 16.69
C LEU A 15 28.13 -3.06 17.38
N SER A 16 29.41 -3.40 17.19
CA SER A 16 30.53 -2.50 17.50
C SER A 16 30.82 -1.61 16.29
N GLU A 17 30.69 -0.31 16.52
CA GLU A 17 31.28 0.86 15.85
C GLU A 17 31.81 0.67 14.41
N VAL A 18 31.06 1.20 13.43
CA VAL A 18 31.53 1.49 12.08
C VAL A 18 31.54 3.02 11.89
N PRO A 19 32.59 3.63 11.32
CA PRO A 19 32.78 5.08 11.36
C PRO A 19 31.76 5.84 10.52
N GLU A 20 31.42 7.06 10.96
CA GLU A 20 30.54 8.01 10.27
C GLU A 20 30.99 8.24 8.81
N ALA A 21 30.09 7.97 7.86
CA ALA A 21 30.27 8.34 6.47
C ALA A 21 30.16 9.87 6.33
N LYS A 22 31.27 10.52 5.97
CA LYS A 22 31.28 11.95 5.60
C LYS A 22 30.57 12.16 4.26
N ASN A 23 29.65 13.11 4.26
CA ASN A 23 28.92 13.62 3.09
C ASN A 23 29.87 14.30 2.08
N PRO A 24 29.99 13.86 0.81
CA PRO A 24 30.97 14.42 -0.12
C PRO A 24 30.51 15.67 -0.88
N ASN A 25 29.30 16.21 -0.64
CA ASN A 25 28.87 17.44 -1.32
C ASN A 25 28.33 18.46 -0.33
N GLY A 26 29.21 19.37 0.09
CA GLY A 26 28.92 20.52 0.96
C GLY A 26 28.03 21.57 0.31
N VAL A 27 26.75 21.25 0.12
CA VAL A 27 25.71 22.19 -0.29
C VAL A 27 24.85 22.54 0.92
N SER A 28 24.90 23.80 1.36
CA SER A 28 24.06 24.31 2.44
C SER A 28 22.59 24.34 2.00
N VAL A 29 21.78 23.45 2.59
CA VAL A 29 20.34 23.41 2.38
C VAL A 29 19.70 24.51 3.24
N SER A 30 18.87 25.38 2.66
CA SER A 30 17.93 26.17 3.44
C SER A 30 16.96 25.21 4.13
N THR A 31 17.15 25.02 5.43
CA THR A 31 16.55 23.94 6.24
C THR A 31 15.10 24.18 6.65
N THR A 32 14.49 25.29 6.23
CA THR A 32 13.21 25.73 6.78
C THR A 32 12.08 25.52 5.75
N PRO A 33 11.20 24.52 5.95
CA PRO A 33 10.07 24.31 5.04
C PRO A 33 9.11 25.51 5.07
N PRO A 34 8.33 25.75 3.99
CA PRO A 34 7.37 26.85 3.93
C PRO A 34 6.45 26.88 5.16
N LEU A 35 6.06 28.07 5.62
CA LEU A 35 5.26 28.28 6.83
C LEU A 35 4.00 27.39 6.87
N ARG A 36 3.33 27.22 5.72
CA ARG A 36 2.17 26.32 5.55
C ARG A 36 2.49 24.87 5.96
N ARG A 37 3.64 24.33 5.53
CA ARG A 37 4.06 22.97 5.89
C ARG A 37 4.40 22.86 7.38
N GLN A 38 4.99 23.90 7.98
CA GLN A 38 5.26 23.90 9.42
C GLN A 38 3.97 23.87 10.25
N LEU A 39 2.98 24.71 9.89
CA LEU A 39 1.66 24.74 10.50
C LEU A 39 0.95 23.38 10.36
N GLN A 40 0.93 22.82 9.14
CA GLN A 40 0.34 21.51 8.88
C GLN A 40 0.89 20.43 9.80
N ARG A 41 2.22 20.41 10.02
CA ARG A 41 2.87 19.43 10.89
C ARG A 41 2.54 19.62 12.37
N ARG A 42 2.46 20.87 12.84
CA ARG A 42 2.07 21.17 14.23
C ARG A 42 0.62 20.77 14.50
N LEU A 43 -0.26 20.94 13.52
CA LEU A 43 -1.68 20.59 13.63
C LEU A 43 -1.97 19.11 13.33
N PHE A 44 -1.03 18.39 12.72
CA PHE A 44 -1.22 17.00 12.30
C PHE A 44 -1.67 16.03 13.41
N PRO A 45 -1.15 16.10 14.66
CA PRO A 45 -1.66 15.26 15.74
C PRO A 45 -3.14 15.51 16.07
N LEU A 46 -3.59 16.77 16.01
CA LEU A 46 -4.98 17.13 16.18
C LEU A 46 -5.83 16.59 15.01
N TYR A 47 -5.36 16.77 13.77
CA TYR A 47 -5.98 16.19 12.59
C TYR A 47 -6.17 14.68 12.73
N LYS A 48 -5.13 13.92 13.11
CA LYS A 48 -5.23 12.47 13.34
C LYS A 48 -6.24 12.08 14.42
N ARG A 49 -6.40 12.90 15.47
CA ARG A 49 -7.40 12.64 16.52
C ARG A 49 -8.81 12.88 15.99
N LEU A 50 -9.04 13.98 15.28
CA LEU A 50 -10.33 14.28 14.67
C LEU A 50 -10.71 13.24 13.62
N GLU A 51 -9.78 12.86 12.75
CA GLU A 51 -9.99 11.80 11.75
C GLU A 51 -10.36 10.47 12.39
N ARG A 52 -9.75 10.09 13.52
CA ARG A 52 -10.14 8.88 14.25
C ARG A 52 -11.50 9.01 14.92
N HIS A 53 -11.78 10.16 15.49
CA HIS A 53 -13.03 10.41 16.19
C HIS A 53 -14.22 10.45 15.24
N VAL A 54 -14.07 11.05 14.06
CA VAL A 54 -15.10 11.12 13.01
C VAL A 54 -15.10 9.90 12.10
N HIS A 55 -13.93 9.26 11.92
CA HIS A 55 -13.71 8.08 11.08
C HIS A 55 -14.48 8.12 9.74
N PRO A 56 -14.29 9.18 8.93
CA PRO A 56 -15.00 9.31 7.68
C PRO A 56 -14.46 8.29 6.69
N LEU A 57 -15.31 7.33 6.28
CA LEU A 57 -14.95 6.43 5.18
C LEU A 57 -14.70 7.27 3.93
N ARG A 58 -13.50 7.13 3.34
CA ARG A 58 -13.11 7.80 2.08
C ARG A 58 -12.69 6.81 1.00
N TYR A 59 -12.12 5.68 1.39
CA TYR A 59 -11.76 4.61 0.47
C TYR A 59 -12.30 3.29 0.99
N LEU A 60 -12.97 2.55 0.11
CA LEU A 60 -13.41 1.19 0.38
C LEU A 60 -12.76 0.25 -0.64
N PHE A 61 -11.76 -0.51 -0.21
CA PHE A 61 -11.10 -1.49 -1.07
C PHE A 61 -11.93 -2.76 -1.18
N ILE A 62 -12.25 -3.19 -2.39
CA ILE A 62 -13.00 -4.41 -2.64
C ILE A 62 -12.04 -5.41 -3.30
N GLU A 63 -11.65 -6.48 -2.62
CA GLU A 63 -10.99 -7.62 -3.27
C GLU A 63 -12.09 -8.43 -3.94
N ILE A 64 -12.36 -8.15 -5.23
CA ILE A 64 -13.57 -8.67 -5.90
C ILE A 64 -13.44 -10.15 -6.30
N THR A 65 -12.21 -10.66 -6.36
CA THR A 65 -11.85 -12.04 -6.66
C THR A 65 -10.43 -12.33 -6.15
N GLN A 66 -10.02 -13.60 -6.07
CA GLN A 66 -8.63 -14.04 -5.97
C GLN A 66 -8.11 -14.60 -7.30
N ARG A 67 -8.95 -14.65 -8.35
CA ARG A 67 -8.54 -15.08 -9.69
C ARG A 67 -7.62 -14.04 -10.34
N CYS A 68 -6.45 -14.47 -10.76
CA CYS A 68 -5.46 -13.63 -11.40
C CYS A 68 -4.84 -14.34 -12.61
N ASN A 69 -4.56 -13.56 -13.64
CA ASN A 69 -3.81 -13.99 -14.81
C ASN A 69 -2.30 -13.79 -14.63
N LEU A 70 -1.78 -13.66 -13.42
CA LEU A 70 -0.34 -13.60 -13.15
C LEU A 70 -0.03 -14.41 -11.90
N SER A 71 1.23 -14.79 -11.73
CA SER A 71 1.73 -15.52 -10.58
C SER A 71 2.87 -14.75 -9.91
N CYS A 72 2.61 -13.49 -9.55
CA CYS A 72 3.61 -12.56 -9.02
C CYS A 72 4.30 -13.07 -7.74
N LEU A 73 5.63 -13.04 -7.68
CA LEU A 73 6.41 -13.55 -6.54
C LEU A 73 6.13 -12.82 -5.22
N HIS A 74 5.60 -11.59 -5.28
CA HIS A 74 5.32 -10.75 -4.11
C HIS A 74 3.82 -10.67 -3.74
N CYS A 75 2.97 -11.51 -4.33
CA CYS A 75 1.53 -11.39 -4.13
C CYS A 75 1.13 -11.58 -2.65
N GLY A 76 0.57 -10.53 -2.04
CA GLY A 76 0.17 -10.53 -0.64
C GLY A 76 -1.07 -11.39 -0.33
N SER A 77 -1.99 -11.54 -1.30
CA SER A 77 -3.20 -12.37 -1.19
C SER A 77 -3.03 -13.77 -1.82
N ASP A 78 -1.82 -14.11 -2.26
CA ASP A 78 -1.51 -15.37 -2.96
C ASP A 78 -2.48 -15.74 -4.10
N CYS A 79 -2.89 -14.74 -4.88
CA CYS A 79 -3.81 -14.92 -6.00
C CYS A 79 -3.22 -15.81 -7.11
N GLY A 80 -4.11 -16.54 -7.79
CA GLY A 80 -3.75 -17.50 -8.84
C GLY A 80 -4.87 -17.67 -9.87
N PRO A 81 -4.73 -18.60 -10.84
CA PRO A 81 -5.71 -18.76 -11.93
C PRO A 81 -7.10 -19.19 -11.46
N SER A 82 -7.18 -19.80 -10.27
CA SER A 82 -8.42 -20.21 -9.61
C SER A 82 -8.52 -19.56 -8.23
N ALA A 83 -9.75 -19.36 -7.78
CA ALA A 83 -10.01 -18.98 -6.40
C ALA A 83 -9.64 -20.13 -5.45
N ALA A 84 -8.96 -19.82 -4.36
CA ALA A 84 -8.67 -20.80 -3.30
C ALA A 84 -9.88 -21.02 -2.37
N GLU A 85 -10.70 -19.99 -2.21
CA GLU A 85 -11.87 -19.97 -1.32
C GLU A 85 -13.18 -19.74 -2.11
N ALA A 86 -14.32 -20.01 -1.46
CA ALA A 86 -15.63 -19.74 -2.02
C ALA A 86 -15.88 -18.22 -2.08
N GLU A 87 -15.63 -17.64 -3.25
CA GLU A 87 -15.89 -16.22 -3.52
C GLU A 87 -17.39 -15.89 -3.49
N LEU A 88 -17.69 -14.62 -3.25
CA LEU A 88 -19.00 -14.03 -3.44
C LEU A 88 -19.41 -14.10 -4.91
N THR A 89 -20.65 -14.51 -5.12
CA THR A 89 -21.31 -14.50 -6.42
C THR A 89 -21.51 -13.07 -6.92
N THR A 90 -21.79 -12.94 -8.23
CA THR A 90 -22.15 -11.64 -8.81
C THR A 90 -23.38 -11.04 -8.11
N GLU A 91 -24.40 -11.85 -7.80
CA GLU A 91 -25.61 -11.36 -7.12
C GLU A 91 -25.33 -10.86 -5.69
N GLU A 92 -24.45 -11.53 -4.95
CA GLU A 92 -24.06 -11.08 -3.60
C GLU A 92 -23.35 -9.72 -3.66
N TRP A 93 -22.47 -9.49 -4.65
CA TRP A 93 -21.84 -8.19 -4.84
C TRP A 93 -22.84 -7.10 -5.24
N LEU A 94 -23.77 -7.41 -6.16
CA LEU A 94 -24.80 -6.46 -6.58
C LEU A 94 -25.71 -6.08 -5.40
N SER A 95 -26.12 -7.06 -4.59
CA SER A 95 -26.88 -6.83 -3.36
C SER A 95 -26.10 -5.96 -2.39
N PHE A 96 -24.80 -6.21 -2.21
CA PHE A 96 -23.93 -5.40 -1.36
C PHE A 96 -23.84 -3.95 -1.82
N PHE A 97 -23.65 -3.70 -3.12
CA PHE A 97 -23.60 -2.34 -3.66
C PHE A 97 -24.90 -1.57 -3.43
N GLY A 98 -26.05 -2.23 -3.64
CA GLY A 98 -27.36 -1.63 -3.34
C GLY A 98 -27.54 -1.31 -1.86
N ALA A 99 -27.20 -2.25 -0.97
CA ALA A 99 -27.27 -2.04 0.48
C ALA A 99 -26.33 -0.90 0.93
N LEU A 100 -25.11 -0.86 0.40
CA LEU A 100 -24.13 0.17 0.70
C LEU A 100 -24.62 1.56 0.28
N ALA A 101 -25.12 1.71 -0.95
CA ALA A 101 -25.63 2.99 -1.46
C ALA A 101 -26.91 3.46 -0.73
N ALA A 102 -27.72 2.53 -0.22
CA ALA A 102 -28.90 2.86 0.58
C ALA A 102 -28.55 3.37 1.99
N ARG A 103 -27.40 2.96 2.54
CA ARG A 103 -26.99 3.24 3.93
C ARG A 103 -25.94 4.33 4.04
N MET A 104 -25.14 4.54 3.00
CA MET A 104 -24.03 5.47 2.97
C MET A 104 -24.10 6.34 1.72
N ASP A 105 -23.77 7.63 1.85
CA ASP A 105 -23.73 8.58 0.73
C ASP A 105 -22.58 8.23 -0.24
N PRO A 106 -22.87 7.75 -1.46
CA PRO A 106 -21.87 7.34 -2.43
C PRO A 106 -20.87 8.43 -2.83
N SER A 107 -21.23 9.71 -2.65
CA SER A 107 -20.36 10.84 -2.99
C SER A 107 -19.20 11.05 -2.01
N LYS A 108 -19.27 10.43 -0.81
CA LYS A 108 -18.28 10.64 0.26
C LYS A 108 -17.06 9.74 0.16
N PHE A 109 -17.10 8.69 -0.66
CA PHE A 109 -16.05 7.68 -0.71
C PHE A 109 -15.88 7.08 -2.10
N LEU A 110 -14.67 6.59 -2.37
CA LEU A 110 -14.30 5.88 -3.58
C LEU A 110 -14.22 4.38 -3.31
N LEU A 111 -14.93 3.57 -4.09
CA LEU A 111 -14.71 2.13 -4.13
C LEU A 111 -13.49 1.84 -5.00
N VAL A 112 -12.53 1.09 -4.49
CA VAL A 112 -11.36 0.67 -5.26
C VAL A 112 -11.44 -0.83 -5.47
N LEU A 113 -11.78 -1.25 -6.67
CA LEU A 113 -11.78 -2.66 -7.04
C LEU A 113 -10.34 -3.14 -7.20
N THR A 114 -10.02 -4.17 -6.44
CA THR A 114 -8.73 -4.86 -6.43
C THR A 114 -9.01 -6.36 -6.52
N GLY A 115 -8.03 -7.17 -6.16
CA GLY A 115 -8.27 -8.57 -5.86
C GLY A 115 -8.23 -9.45 -7.08
N GLY A 116 -7.31 -10.41 -7.01
CA GLY A 116 -6.81 -11.07 -8.19
C GLY A 116 -6.50 -10.01 -9.25
N GLU A 117 -7.08 -10.18 -10.42
CA GLU A 117 -7.17 -9.13 -11.43
C GLU A 117 -8.66 -8.87 -11.76
N PRO A 118 -9.18 -7.64 -11.56
CA PRO A 118 -10.60 -7.35 -11.82
C PRO A 118 -11.06 -7.75 -13.23
N PHE A 119 -10.23 -7.50 -14.26
CA PHE A 119 -10.56 -7.85 -15.65
C PHE A 119 -10.60 -9.35 -15.96
N VAL A 120 -10.20 -10.23 -15.02
CA VAL A 120 -10.32 -11.68 -15.19
C VAL A 120 -11.43 -12.28 -14.34
N ARG A 121 -12.11 -11.47 -13.52
CA ARG A 121 -13.28 -11.91 -12.77
C ARG A 121 -14.39 -12.32 -13.75
N PRO A 122 -15.01 -13.50 -13.58
CA PRO A 122 -16.23 -13.86 -14.30
C PRO A 122 -17.30 -12.79 -14.15
N GLU A 123 -18.07 -12.50 -15.20
CA GLU A 123 -19.16 -11.50 -15.18
C GLU A 123 -18.76 -10.11 -14.65
N PHE A 124 -17.50 -9.68 -14.84
CA PHE A 124 -17.06 -8.36 -14.38
C PHE A 124 -17.86 -7.19 -14.97
N ASP A 125 -18.36 -7.35 -16.21
CA ASP A 125 -19.24 -6.36 -16.85
C ASP A 125 -20.48 -6.06 -15.97
N ARG A 126 -21.11 -7.08 -15.37
CA ARG A 126 -22.26 -6.90 -14.47
C ARG A 126 -21.88 -6.18 -13.17
N ILE A 127 -20.68 -6.41 -12.66
CA ILE A 127 -20.16 -5.70 -11.47
C ILE A 127 -20.02 -4.20 -11.76
N MET A 128 -19.44 -3.85 -12.91
CA MET A 128 -19.30 -2.45 -13.32
C MET A 128 -20.67 -1.78 -13.52
N GLU A 129 -21.62 -2.48 -14.16
CA GLU A 129 -23.00 -2.01 -14.32
C GLU A 129 -23.70 -1.81 -12.97
N GLY A 130 -23.49 -2.71 -12.01
CA GLY A 130 -24.02 -2.60 -10.65
C GLY A 130 -23.48 -1.40 -9.88
N LEU A 131 -22.20 -1.07 -10.03
CA LEU A 131 -21.60 0.13 -9.45
C LEU A 131 -22.23 1.40 -10.05
N ALA A 132 -22.34 1.44 -11.38
CA ALA A 132 -22.94 2.55 -12.10
C ALA A 132 -24.42 2.76 -11.73
N ALA A 133 -25.20 1.68 -11.65
CA ALA A 133 -26.63 1.72 -11.29
C ALA A 133 -26.88 2.25 -9.88
N ASN A 134 -25.91 2.11 -8.97
CA ASN A 134 -25.98 2.60 -7.60
C ASN A 134 -25.24 3.93 -7.40
N HIS A 135 -24.79 4.59 -8.48
CA HIS A 135 -24.03 5.85 -8.45
C HIS A 135 -22.78 5.80 -7.57
N LEU A 136 -22.16 4.61 -7.45
CA LEU A 136 -20.95 4.42 -6.66
C LEU A 136 -19.75 4.89 -7.47
N THR A 137 -19.07 5.92 -6.99
CA THR A 137 -17.81 6.36 -7.59
C THR A 137 -16.76 5.27 -7.37
N TRP A 138 -16.16 4.78 -8.44
CA TRP A 138 -15.26 3.65 -8.35
C TRP A 138 -13.98 3.82 -9.18
N GLY A 139 -12.95 3.10 -8.73
CA GLY A 139 -11.66 2.97 -9.35
C GLY A 139 -11.19 1.53 -9.32
N MET A 140 -10.04 1.25 -9.95
CA MET A 140 -9.45 -0.09 -9.90
C MET A 140 -7.93 -0.09 -9.79
N VAL A 141 -7.40 -1.16 -9.20
CA VAL A 141 -5.98 -1.52 -9.30
C VAL A 141 -5.87 -2.71 -10.24
N SER A 142 -5.06 -2.58 -11.29
CA SER A 142 -4.84 -3.64 -12.28
C SER A 142 -3.34 -3.92 -12.43
N ASN A 143 -3.02 -5.17 -12.76
CA ASN A 143 -1.69 -5.57 -13.18
C ASN A 143 -1.36 -5.13 -14.63
N GLY A 144 -2.32 -4.54 -15.35
CA GLY A 144 -2.14 -4.04 -16.71
C GLY A 144 -2.20 -5.11 -17.80
N TYR A 145 -2.09 -6.39 -17.45
CA TYR A 145 -1.93 -7.48 -18.43
C TYR A 145 -3.15 -7.68 -19.31
N ALA A 146 -4.36 -7.61 -18.72
CA ALA A 146 -5.63 -7.83 -19.41
C ALA A 146 -6.26 -6.54 -19.96
N VAL A 147 -5.60 -5.40 -19.81
CA VAL A 147 -6.14 -4.11 -20.23
C VAL A 147 -6.16 -4.02 -21.76
N THR A 148 -7.30 -3.64 -22.32
CA THR A 148 -7.53 -3.47 -23.74
C THR A 148 -8.34 -2.19 -23.99
N ARG A 149 -8.35 -1.70 -25.22
CA ARG A 149 -9.22 -0.58 -25.59
C ARG A 149 -10.70 -0.86 -25.29
N SER A 150 -11.15 -2.10 -25.54
CA SER A 150 -12.57 -2.46 -25.41
C SER A 150 -13.03 -2.50 -23.97
N ASN A 151 -12.31 -3.18 -23.07
CA ASN A 151 -12.72 -3.23 -21.66
C ASN A 151 -12.50 -1.89 -20.95
N MET A 152 -11.51 -1.09 -21.35
CA MET A 152 -11.39 0.30 -20.89
C MET A 152 -12.59 1.15 -21.31
N ALA A 153 -13.01 1.09 -22.58
CA ALA A 153 -14.18 1.84 -23.04
C ALA A 153 -15.46 1.44 -22.28
N LYS A 154 -15.65 0.13 -22.00
CA LYS A 154 -16.75 -0.35 -21.16
C LYS A 154 -16.67 0.20 -19.73
N ALA A 155 -15.49 0.13 -19.10
CA ALA A 155 -15.28 0.60 -17.74
C ALA A 155 -15.54 2.12 -17.63
N MET A 156 -15.07 2.91 -18.60
CA MET A 156 -15.37 4.34 -18.70
C MET A 156 -16.88 4.60 -18.84
N GLY A 157 -17.57 3.81 -19.68
CA GLY A 157 -19.03 3.88 -19.81
C GLY A 157 -19.79 3.56 -18.53
N CYS A 158 -19.17 2.81 -17.61
CA CYS A 158 -19.70 2.50 -16.28
C CYS A 158 -19.15 3.44 -15.18
N GLY A 159 -18.53 4.56 -15.54
CA GLY A 159 -18.11 5.58 -14.58
C GLY A 159 -16.78 5.32 -13.87
N LEU A 160 -15.86 4.54 -14.47
CA LEU A 160 -14.51 4.39 -13.94
C LEU A 160 -13.84 5.78 -13.78
N SER A 161 -13.48 6.12 -12.55
CA SER A 161 -12.95 7.44 -12.19
C SER A 161 -11.46 7.43 -11.84
N SER A 162 -10.92 6.27 -11.46
CA SER A 162 -9.50 6.13 -11.18
C SER A 162 -8.94 4.76 -11.53
N MET A 163 -7.66 4.72 -11.93
CA MET A 163 -6.97 3.47 -12.19
C MET A 163 -5.51 3.54 -11.77
N THR A 164 -5.05 2.49 -11.10
CA THR A 164 -3.63 2.25 -10.84
C THR A 164 -3.16 1.07 -11.67
N ILE A 165 -2.07 1.24 -12.43
CA ILE A 165 -1.40 0.11 -13.11
C ILE A 165 -0.06 -0.20 -12.46
N SER A 166 0.17 -1.49 -12.23
CA SER A 166 1.45 -1.97 -11.72
C SER A 166 2.55 -2.02 -12.78
N LEU A 167 3.72 -1.43 -12.50
CA LEU A 167 4.94 -1.55 -13.29
C LEU A 167 6.20 -1.57 -12.39
N ASP A 168 6.71 -2.77 -12.10
CA ASP A 168 7.79 -2.95 -11.11
C ASP A 168 9.21 -3.01 -11.67
N GLY A 169 9.49 -2.39 -12.81
CA GLY A 169 10.81 -2.47 -13.43
C GLY A 169 10.74 -2.52 -14.95
N LEU A 170 11.88 -2.77 -15.58
CA LEU A 170 12.04 -2.87 -17.03
C LEU A 170 12.07 -4.33 -17.49
N GLY A 171 11.36 -4.63 -18.58
CA GLY A 171 11.50 -5.88 -19.33
C GLY A 171 11.59 -7.11 -18.44
N ALA A 172 12.80 -7.67 -18.34
CA ALA A 172 13.10 -8.89 -17.60
C ALA A 172 12.79 -8.80 -16.09
N SER A 173 13.07 -7.69 -15.40
CA SER A 173 12.86 -7.57 -13.95
C SER A 173 11.38 -7.59 -13.60
N HIS A 174 10.57 -6.81 -14.33
CA HIS A 174 9.12 -6.82 -14.20
C HIS A 174 8.53 -8.20 -14.54
N ASN A 175 8.97 -8.81 -15.64
CA ASN A 175 8.52 -10.14 -16.06
C ASN A 175 8.81 -11.22 -15.01
N TRP A 176 10.03 -11.19 -14.43
CA TRP A 176 10.44 -12.08 -13.37
C TRP A 176 9.55 -11.93 -12.14
N LEU A 177 9.35 -10.68 -11.68
CA LEU A 177 8.54 -10.41 -10.49
C LEU A 177 7.08 -10.79 -10.70
N ARG A 178 6.54 -10.62 -11.91
CA ARG A 178 5.14 -10.90 -12.28
C ARG A 178 4.89 -12.34 -12.75
N GLY A 179 5.95 -13.14 -12.93
CA GLY A 179 5.87 -14.55 -13.29
C GLY A 179 5.44 -14.82 -14.73
N ARG A 180 5.57 -13.85 -15.65
CA ARG A 180 5.22 -14.02 -17.07
C ARG A 180 6.22 -13.31 -18.01
N PRO A 181 6.71 -13.97 -19.07
CA PRO A 181 7.73 -13.42 -19.98
C PRO A 181 7.33 -12.17 -20.78
N ASP A 182 6.05 -11.83 -20.86
CA ASP A 182 5.57 -10.67 -21.59
C ASP A 182 4.78 -9.67 -20.73
N ALA A 183 4.80 -9.82 -19.41
CA ALA A 183 4.08 -8.96 -18.48
C ALA A 183 4.43 -7.48 -18.65
N PHE A 184 5.71 -7.15 -18.81
CA PHE A 184 6.18 -5.77 -18.99
C PHE A 184 5.54 -5.11 -20.21
N ARG A 185 5.61 -5.78 -21.36
CA ARG A 185 5.03 -5.29 -22.62
C ARG A 185 3.51 -5.10 -22.46
N ARG A 186 2.84 -6.05 -21.81
CA ARG A 186 1.39 -5.97 -21.57
C ARG A 186 1.03 -4.85 -20.61
N ALA A 187 1.80 -4.64 -19.54
CA ALA A 187 1.63 -3.53 -18.61
C ALA A 187 1.84 -2.16 -19.29
N CYS A 188 2.90 -2.00 -20.08
CA CYS A 188 3.11 -0.77 -20.88
C CYS A 188 1.94 -0.50 -21.83
N ARG A 189 1.46 -1.52 -22.55
CA ARG A 189 0.26 -1.39 -23.39
C ARG A 189 -0.96 -1.00 -22.56
N GLY A 190 -1.13 -1.57 -21.37
CA GLY A 190 -2.21 -1.21 -20.44
C GLY A 190 -2.15 0.26 -20.01
N ILE A 191 -0.95 0.76 -19.69
CA ILE A 191 -0.71 2.18 -19.38
C ILE A 191 -1.10 3.06 -20.57
N GLU A 192 -0.71 2.71 -21.79
CA GLU A 192 -1.12 3.45 -22.99
C GLU A 192 -2.64 3.49 -23.17
N GLN A 193 -3.35 2.37 -22.92
CA GLN A 193 -4.81 2.35 -23.00
C GLN A 193 -5.46 3.20 -21.91
N ALA A 194 -4.93 3.18 -20.69
CA ALA A 194 -5.45 3.97 -19.58
C ALA A 194 -5.24 5.48 -19.81
N LEU A 195 -4.09 5.87 -20.33
CA LEU A 195 -3.81 7.26 -20.73
C LEU A 195 -4.73 7.72 -21.86
N ALA A 196 -4.97 6.87 -22.87
CA ALA A 196 -5.88 7.18 -23.96
C ALA A 196 -7.36 7.28 -23.53
N ALA A 197 -7.71 6.72 -22.37
CA ALA A 197 -9.06 6.79 -21.81
C ALA A 197 -9.34 8.11 -21.04
N ASP A 198 -8.32 8.93 -20.78
CA ASP A 198 -8.42 10.23 -20.10
C ASP A 198 -9.13 10.17 -18.73
N LEU A 199 -8.66 9.26 -17.88
CA LEU A 199 -9.18 9.08 -16.53
C LEU A 199 -8.96 10.34 -15.66
N PRO A 200 -9.93 10.71 -14.79
CA PRO A 200 -9.73 11.78 -13.80
C PRO A 200 -8.48 11.58 -12.94
N PHE A 201 -8.23 10.34 -12.51
CA PHE A 201 -7.03 9.98 -11.75
C PHE A 201 -6.40 8.70 -12.30
N PHE A 202 -5.15 8.81 -12.75
CA PHE A 202 -4.38 7.66 -13.21
C PHE A 202 -2.97 7.71 -12.63
N ASP A 203 -2.52 6.59 -12.09
CA ASP A 203 -1.17 6.46 -11.58
C ASP A 203 -0.54 5.09 -11.89
N VAL A 204 0.78 5.07 -11.84
CA VAL A 204 1.55 3.83 -11.91
C VAL A 204 2.14 3.53 -10.54
N VAL A 205 2.14 2.25 -10.17
CA VAL A 205 2.73 1.78 -8.92
C VAL A 205 3.89 0.82 -9.18
N THR A 206 4.97 0.97 -8.42
CA THR A 206 6.15 0.09 -8.46
C THR A 206 6.39 -0.50 -7.08
N CYS A 207 6.36 -1.83 -6.99
CA CYS A 207 6.89 -2.59 -5.86
C CYS A 207 8.40 -2.74 -6.01
N VAL A 208 9.15 -2.05 -5.17
CA VAL A 208 10.61 -2.00 -5.15
C VAL A 208 11.17 -3.15 -4.33
N HIS A 209 12.15 -3.83 -4.91
CA HIS A 209 12.92 -4.90 -4.31
C HIS A 209 14.41 -4.74 -4.67
N PRO A 210 15.34 -5.48 -4.04
CA PRO A 210 16.77 -5.33 -4.31
C PRO A 210 17.15 -5.38 -5.79
N GLY A 211 16.46 -6.20 -6.59
CA GLY A 211 16.77 -6.44 -8.00
C GLY A 211 16.26 -5.39 -9.00
N ASN A 212 15.40 -4.44 -8.60
CA ASN A 212 14.91 -3.38 -9.49
C ASN A 212 15.29 -1.96 -9.02
N LEU A 213 16.01 -1.85 -7.90
CA LEU A 213 16.35 -0.57 -7.28
C LEU A 213 17.18 0.32 -8.22
N ASP A 214 18.15 -0.26 -8.91
CA ASP A 214 19.02 0.47 -9.86
C ASP A 214 18.31 0.81 -11.17
N GLU A 215 17.14 0.22 -11.44
CA GLU A 215 16.34 0.50 -12.63
C GLU A 215 15.41 1.71 -12.46
N LEU A 216 15.19 2.17 -11.22
CA LEU A 216 14.22 3.23 -10.92
C LEU A 216 14.45 4.53 -11.72
N PRO A 217 15.69 5.01 -11.97
CA PRO A 217 15.92 6.17 -12.85
C PRO A 217 15.43 5.93 -14.29
N ALA A 218 15.58 4.71 -14.82
CA ALA A 218 15.16 4.39 -16.17
C ALA A 218 13.63 4.17 -16.25
N VAL A 219 13.01 3.61 -15.21
CA VAL A 219 11.55 3.55 -15.06
C VAL A 219 10.96 4.96 -14.98
N PHE A 220 11.56 5.86 -14.20
CA PHE A 220 11.16 7.27 -14.11
C PHE A 220 11.10 7.93 -15.50
N GLU A 221 12.18 7.80 -16.28
CA GLU A 221 12.23 8.38 -17.62
C GLU A 221 11.24 7.70 -18.59
N LEU A 222 11.01 6.40 -18.45
CA LEU A 222 9.97 5.69 -19.21
C LEU A 222 8.57 6.26 -18.94
N LEU A 223 8.19 6.37 -17.67
CA LEU A 223 6.86 6.85 -17.27
C LEU A 223 6.62 8.29 -17.72
N LYS A 224 7.64 9.15 -17.61
CA LYS A 224 7.59 10.52 -18.15
C LYS A 224 7.37 10.53 -19.66
N ARG A 225 8.13 9.74 -20.42
CA ARG A 225 7.97 9.66 -21.89
C ARG A 225 6.59 9.15 -22.29
N MET A 226 6.01 8.24 -21.50
CA MET A 226 4.66 7.74 -21.75
C MET A 226 3.57 8.79 -21.44
N GLY A 227 3.87 9.83 -20.66
CA GLY A 227 2.90 10.87 -20.27
C GLY A 227 2.17 10.56 -18.96
N VAL A 228 2.71 9.66 -18.13
CA VAL A 228 2.17 9.39 -16.79
C VAL A 228 2.35 10.62 -15.89
N ARG A 229 1.31 10.98 -15.12
CA ARG A 229 1.30 12.15 -14.22
C ARG A 229 1.52 11.82 -12.75
N ALA A 230 1.34 10.57 -12.35
CA ALA A 230 1.54 10.14 -10.97
C ALA A 230 2.24 8.79 -10.90
N TRP A 231 3.33 8.72 -10.14
CA TRP A 231 4.09 7.51 -9.88
C TRP A 231 4.27 7.30 -8.37
N ARG A 232 3.80 6.15 -7.88
CA ARG A 232 3.93 5.74 -6.48
C ARG A 232 4.89 4.56 -6.34
N LEU A 233 5.74 4.63 -5.33
CA LEU A 233 6.68 3.56 -5.00
C LEU A 233 6.35 2.95 -3.63
N PHE A 234 6.49 1.64 -3.54
CA PHE A 234 6.34 0.83 -2.32
C PHE A 234 7.58 -0.07 -2.19
N ALA A 235 8.01 -0.37 -0.97
CA ALA A 235 8.87 -1.49 -0.69
C ALA A 235 8.01 -2.76 -0.51
N ILE A 236 8.52 -3.90 -0.94
CA ILE A 236 7.87 -5.18 -0.64
C ILE A 236 8.07 -5.50 0.84
N PHE A 237 7.00 -5.91 1.50
CA PHE A 237 6.99 -6.35 2.89
C PHE A 237 6.82 -7.88 2.99
N PRO A 238 7.26 -8.52 4.10
CA PRO A 238 7.25 -9.97 4.24
C PRO A 238 5.83 -10.50 4.51
N LYS A 239 4.98 -10.50 3.48
CA LYS A 239 3.62 -11.03 3.50
C LYS A 239 3.33 -11.87 2.27
N GLY A 240 2.43 -12.85 2.41
CA GLY A 240 2.03 -13.73 1.32
C GLY A 240 3.26 -14.45 0.77
N ARG A 241 3.41 -14.47 -0.56
CA ARG A 241 4.55 -15.13 -1.20
C ARG A 241 5.91 -14.48 -0.95
N ALA A 242 5.94 -13.23 -0.48
CA ALA A 242 7.18 -12.55 -0.13
C ALA A 242 7.65 -12.79 1.31
N LYS A 243 6.86 -13.50 2.14
CA LYS A 243 7.14 -13.65 3.59
C LYS A 243 8.55 -14.11 3.89
N ASP A 244 9.00 -15.15 3.19
CA ASP A 244 10.27 -15.83 3.45
C ASP A 244 11.29 -15.67 2.30
N ASP A 245 11.02 -14.77 1.32
CA ASP A 245 11.90 -14.55 0.17
C ASP A 245 12.76 -13.28 0.34
N ALA A 246 13.96 -13.46 0.90
CA ALA A 246 14.91 -12.37 1.12
C ALA A 246 15.31 -11.62 -0.17
N ARG A 247 15.14 -12.21 -1.36
CA ARG A 247 15.45 -11.53 -2.64
C ARG A 247 14.44 -10.42 -2.97
N LEU A 248 13.29 -10.42 -2.29
CA LEU A 248 12.23 -9.44 -2.46
C LEU A 248 12.27 -8.32 -1.42
N LEU A 249 12.97 -8.52 -0.31
CA LEU A 249 12.92 -7.61 0.85
C LEU A 249 14.12 -6.67 0.84
N LEU A 250 13.86 -5.36 1.00
CA LEU A 250 14.93 -4.37 1.16
C LEU A 250 15.52 -4.43 2.57
N ASP A 251 16.84 -4.38 2.64
CA ASP A 251 17.55 -4.14 3.90
C ASP A 251 17.61 -2.63 4.22
N ALA A 252 18.28 -2.27 5.32
CA ALA A 252 18.44 -0.88 5.73
C ALA A 252 19.13 0.00 4.67
N ALA A 253 20.08 -0.55 3.90
CA ALA A 253 20.76 0.18 2.85
C ALA A 253 19.81 0.41 1.65
N GLY A 254 19.05 -0.62 1.27
CA GLY A 254 18.01 -0.56 0.24
C GLY A 254 16.92 0.45 0.57
N TYR A 255 16.44 0.49 1.81
CA TYR A 255 15.50 1.53 2.25
C TYR A 255 16.09 2.93 2.12
N ARG A 256 17.33 3.16 2.57
CA ARG A 256 18.00 4.47 2.43
C ARG A 256 18.16 4.87 0.96
N ALA A 257 18.54 3.94 0.10
CA ALA A 257 18.70 4.18 -1.33
C ALA A 257 17.35 4.50 -2.00
N LEU A 258 16.29 3.75 -1.70
CA LEU A 258 14.93 4.03 -2.19
C LEU A 258 14.45 5.42 -1.73
N MET A 259 14.58 5.75 -0.44
CA MET A 259 14.16 7.06 0.06
C MET A 259 14.97 8.19 -0.56
N GLY A 260 16.28 8.00 -0.74
CA GLY A 260 17.15 8.93 -1.44
C GLY A 260 16.73 9.16 -2.89
N PHE A 261 16.40 8.08 -3.62
CA PHE A 261 15.88 8.15 -4.97
C PHE A 261 14.56 8.93 -5.03
N VAL A 262 13.58 8.58 -4.19
CA VAL A 262 12.26 9.26 -4.18
C VAL A 262 12.42 10.76 -3.91
N ALA A 263 13.25 11.13 -2.92
CA ALA A 263 13.51 12.53 -2.60
C ALA A 263 14.17 13.28 -3.77
N ALA A 264 15.14 12.67 -4.45
CA ALA A 264 15.80 13.25 -5.62
C ALA A 264 14.83 13.39 -6.82
N ALA A 265 14.06 12.35 -7.11
CA ALA A 265 13.08 12.35 -8.19
C ALA A 265 12.00 13.42 -7.99
N ARG A 266 11.50 13.58 -6.75
CA ARG A 266 10.56 14.63 -6.37
C ARG A 266 11.09 16.03 -6.61
N LYS A 267 12.36 16.27 -6.27
CA LYS A 267 13.04 17.54 -6.54
C LYS A 267 13.20 17.79 -8.04
N GLN A 268 13.51 16.75 -8.82
CA GLN A 268 13.68 16.86 -10.27
C GLN A 268 12.38 17.26 -10.99
N VAL A 269 11.22 16.90 -10.45
CA VAL A 269 9.90 17.16 -11.06
C VAL A 269 9.14 18.30 -10.39
N GLU A 270 9.78 19.03 -9.47
CA GLU A 270 9.17 20.15 -8.76
C GLU A 270 8.69 21.22 -9.76
N GLY A 271 7.41 21.60 -9.66
CA GLY A 271 6.78 22.55 -10.59
C GLY A 271 6.31 21.95 -11.92
N SER A 272 6.44 20.64 -12.13
CA SER A 272 5.87 19.94 -13.29
C SER A 272 4.57 19.22 -12.94
N ASP A 273 3.84 18.76 -13.97
CA ASP A 273 2.62 17.95 -13.82
C ASP A 273 2.89 16.47 -13.51
N PHE A 274 4.16 16.07 -13.35
CA PHE A 274 4.53 14.72 -12.95
C PHE A 274 4.86 14.65 -11.47
N SER A 275 4.14 13.81 -10.73
CA SER A 275 4.32 13.60 -9.30
C SER A 275 4.95 12.24 -9.00
N VAL A 276 5.92 12.24 -8.09
CA VAL A 276 6.54 11.02 -7.56
C VAL A 276 6.32 10.99 -6.05
N GLN A 277 5.83 9.88 -5.50
CA GLN A 277 5.61 9.75 -4.07
C GLN A 277 6.00 8.37 -3.56
N PHE A 278 6.55 8.33 -2.34
CA PHE A 278 6.55 7.10 -1.57
C PHE A 278 5.16 6.91 -0.95
N SER A 279 4.64 5.69 -1.04
CA SER A 279 3.27 5.40 -0.70
C SER A 279 2.98 5.43 0.81
N CYS A 280 1.79 4.98 1.22
CA CYS A 280 1.24 5.10 2.57
C CYS A 280 1.97 4.30 3.66
N GLU A 281 3.03 3.58 3.35
CA GLU A 281 3.74 2.71 4.27
C GLU A 281 4.86 3.43 5.04
N GLY A 282 5.18 2.90 6.22
CA GLY A 282 6.34 3.27 7.02
C GLY A 282 6.28 4.62 7.71
N TYR A 283 6.63 4.64 9.01
CA TYR A 283 6.81 5.87 9.77
C TYR A 283 8.30 6.25 9.74
N PHE A 284 8.62 7.41 9.16
CA PHE A 284 9.99 7.88 8.99
C PHE A 284 10.29 9.12 9.85
N PRO A 285 11.58 9.42 10.10
CA PRO A 285 11.97 10.70 10.67
C PRO A 285 11.37 11.87 9.90
N ALA A 286 10.91 12.88 10.64
CA ALA A 286 10.15 14.00 10.11
C ALA A 286 10.78 14.62 8.84
N ALA A 287 12.07 14.93 8.84
CA ALA A 287 12.72 15.55 7.68
C ALA A 287 12.69 14.65 6.43
N LEU A 288 12.92 13.35 6.62
CA LEU A 288 12.87 12.36 5.55
C LEU A 288 11.44 12.14 5.03
N ASP A 289 10.47 12.02 5.93
CA ASP A 289 9.08 11.83 5.55
C ASP A 289 8.57 12.98 4.66
N ALA A 290 8.96 14.22 4.98
CA ALA A 290 8.58 15.39 4.20
C ALA A 290 9.29 15.50 2.83
N SER A 291 10.39 14.78 2.61
CA SER A 291 11.07 14.76 1.31
C SER A 291 10.50 13.71 0.37
N ILE A 292 9.86 12.66 0.89
CA ILE A 292 9.38 11.52 0.08
C ILE A 292 7.86 11.51 -0.18
N ARG A 293 7.08 12.26 0.60
CA ARG A 293 5.62 12.40 0.46
C ARG A 293 5.13 13.79 0.87
N ASP A 294 3.90 14.12 0.51
CA ASP A 294 3.32 15.46 0.77
C ASP A 294 2.75 15.58 2.18
N ASP A 295 2.06 14.53 2.64
CA ASP A 295 1.44 14.48 3.97
C ASP A 295 2.25 13.62 4.92
N PRO A 296 2.36 13.99 6.21
CA PRO A 296 3.04 13.15 7.18
C PRO A 296 2.38 11.76 7.27
N TYR A 297 3.20 10.74 7.56
CA TYR A 297 2.71 9.38 7.71
C TYR A 297 1.52 9.27 8.68
N PHE A 298 0.47 8.60 8.21
CA PHE A 298 -0.69 8.19 9.00
C PHE A 298 -1.34 6.98 8.34
N CYS A 299 -1.21 5.80 8.96
CA CYS A 299 -1.94 4.63 8.49
C CYS A 299 -3.44 4.81 8.77
N ARG A 300 -4.23 4.88 7.71
CA ARG A 300 -5.67 5.18 7.73
C ARG A 300 -6.58 3.95 7.79
N ALA A 301 -5.99 2.75 7.88
CA ALA A 301 -6.72 1.49 8.01
C ALA A 301 -7.69 1.58 9.20
N GLY A 302 -8.97 1.38 8.91
CA GLY A 302 -10.10 1.41 9.83
C GLY A 302 -10.46 2.79 10.39
N ILE A 303 -9.94 3.85 9.76
CA ILE A 303 -10.19 5.25 10.11
C ILE A 303 -10.84 5.97 8.94
N SER A 304 -10.21 5.93 7.77
CA SER A 304 -10.79 6.44 6.52
C SER A 304 -10.65 5.47 5.36
N ILE A 305 -10.10 4.28 5.64
CA ILE A 305 -9.97 3.16 4.73
C ILE A 305 -10.68 1.96 5.36
N GLY A 306 -11.57 1.33 4.60
CA GLY A 306 -12.14 0.01 4.89
C GLY A 306 -11.90 -0.94 3.73
N SER A 307 -12.24 -2.20 3.92
CA SER A 307 -12.21 -3.19 2.86
C SER A 307 -13.20 -4.33 3.04
N VAL A 308 -13.65 -4.90 1.91
CA VAL A 308 -14.39 -6.16 1.85
C VAL A 308 -13.62 -7.14 0.97
N LEU A 309 -13.36 -8.33 1.49
CA LEU A 309 -12.63 -9.38 0.78
C LEU A 309 -13.56 -10.23 -0.11
N CYS A 310 -12.96 -11.07 -0.96
CA CYS A 310 -13.74 -11.85 -1.94
C CYS A 310 -14.66 -12.90 -1.31
N ASP A 311 -14.41 -13.31 -0.08
CA ASP A 311 -15.23 -14.21 0.75
C ASP A 311 -16.33 -13.46 1.54
N GLY A 312 -16.38 -12.13 1.39
CA GLY A 312 -17.28 -11.22 2.09
C GLY A 312 -16.76 -10.69 3.42
N SER A 313 -15.55 -11.06 3.84
CA SER A 313 -14.98 -10.59 5.10
C SER A 313 -14.79 -9.07 5.13
N ILE A 314 -15.24 -8.42 6.20
CA ILE A 314 -15.15 -6.97 6.42
C ILE A 314 -13.93 -6.68 7.31
N MET A 315 -13.04 -5.81 6.86
CA MET A 315 -11.83 -5.43 7.60
C MET A 315 -11.32 -4.03 7.21
N ALA A 316 -10.19 -3.60 7.78
CA ALA A 316 -9.69 -2.24 7.62
C ALA A 316 -8.80 -1.99 6.39
N CYS A 317 -8.18 -3.02 5.82
CA CYS A 317 -7.31 -2.93 4.65
C CYS A 317 -7.04 -4.35 4.13
N PRO A 318 -6.99 -4.61 2.81
CA PRO A 318 -6.71 -5.96 2.30
C PRO A 318 -5.30 -6.47 2.68
N ASN A 319 -4.38 -5.55 2.97
CA ASN A 319 -2.99 -5.90 3.27
C ASN A 319 -2.71 -6.18 4.74
N ILE A 320 -3.67 -6.09 5.67
CA ILE A 320 -3.44 -6.46 7.08
C ILE A 320 -3.84 -7.92 7.34
N SER A 321 -3.60 -8.43 8.55
CA SER A 321 -3.94 -9.81 8.86
C SER A 321 -5.44 -10.08 8.85
N ARG A 322 -5.82 -11.27 8.38
CA ARG A 322 -7.19 -11.78 8.45
C ARG A 322 -7.63 -12.09 9.89
N SER A 323 -6.70 -12.16 10.85
CA SER A 323 -7.03 -12.22 12.29
C SER A 323 -7.84 -11.02 12.78
N LEU A 324 -7.79 -9.90 12.04
CA LEU A 324 -8.49 -8.65 12.35
C LEU A 324 -9.82 -8.49 11.58
N VAL A 325 -10.39 -9.54 11.01
CA VAL A 325 -11.73 -9.46 10.38
C VAL A 325 -12.80 -9.09 11.44
N GLN A 326 -13.68 -8.15 11.10
CA GLN A 326 -14.70 -7.61 12.01
C GLN A 326 -16.14 -8.04 11.66
N GLY A 327 -16.36 -8.67 10.51
CA GLY A 327 -17.69 -9.06 10.06
C GLY A 327 -17.67 -9.73 8.69
N ASN A 328 -18.84 -10.07 8.16
CA ASN A 328 -18.98 -10.58 6.80
C ASN A 328 -20.30 -10.11 6.16
N ILE A 329 -20.24 -9.60 4.93
CA ILE A 329 -21.40 -8.99 4.25
C ILE A 329 -22.56 -9.95 3.97
N ARG A 330 -22.35 -11.28 4.08
CA ARG A 330 -23.42 -12.28 3.96
C ARG A 330 -24.39 -12.26 5.15
N ARG A 331 -23.97 -11.70 6.28
CA ARG A 331 -24.71 -11.71 7.54
C ARG A 331 -24.79 -10.34 8.21
N ASP A 332 -23.82 -9.48 7.94
CA ASP A 332 -23.64 -8.19 8.61
C ASP A 332 -23.80 -7.02 7.63
N ASP A 333 -24.42 -5.93 8.08
CA ASP A 333 -24.47 -4.66 7.34
C ASP A 333 -23.14 -3.90 7.48
N PHE A 334 -22.47 -3.61 6.36
CA PHE A 334 -21.16 -2.97 6.38
C PHE A 334 -21.15 -1.62 7.11
N ALA A 335 -22.17 -0.79 6.90
CA ALA A 335 -22.24 0.52 7.55
C ALA A 335 -22.32 0.37 9.08
N THR A 336 -23.09 -0.59 9.56
CA THR A 336 -23.17 -0.91 10.99
C THR A 336 -21.81 -1.40 11.52
N VAL A 337 -21.18 -2.37 10.86
CA VAL A 337 -19.87 -2.91 11.27
C VAL A 337 -18.79 -1.80 11.28
N TRP A 338 -18.80 -0.92 10.28
CA TRP A 338 -17.89 0.23 10.24
C TRP A 338 -18.05 1.11 11.48
N GLU A 339 -19.27 1.39 11.91
CA GLU A 339 -19.51 2.24 13.08
C GLU A 339 -19.14 1.54 14.40
N THR A 340 -19.49 0.27 14.58
CA THR A 340 -19.44 -0.40 15.89
C THR A 340 -18.21 -1.28 16.13
N GLU A 341 -17.70 -1.98 15.11
CA GLU A 341 -16.71 -3.04 15.32
C GLU A 341 -15.26 -2.58 15.03
N PHE A 342 -15.06 -1.42 14.39
CA PHE A 342 -13.74 -0.96 13.96
C PHE A 342 -12.83 -0.41 15.08
N GLY A 343 -13.23 -0.59 16.35
CA GLY A 343 -12.48 -0.17 17.54
C GLY A 343 -10.98 -0.52 17.52
N PRO A 344 -10.59 -1.78 17.24
CA PRO A 344 -9.18 -2.20 17.20
C PRO A 344 -8.30 -1.43 16.20
N PHE A 345 -8.88 -0.82 15.17
CA PHE A 345 -8.13 -0.03 14.19
C PHE A 345 -7.97 1.44 14.60
N ARG A 346 -8.94 1.94 15.37
CA ARG A 346 -9.05 3.33 15.84
C ARG A 346 -8.26 3.56 17.12
N ASP A 347 -8.21 2.55 17.99
CA ASP A 347 -7.31 2.46 19.14
C ASP A 347 -6.29 1.34 18.95
N ARG A 348 -5.05 1.74 18.71
CA ARG A 348 -3.91 0.83 18.46
C ARG A 348 -3.07 0.58 19.69
N GLY A 349 -3.62 0.78 20.90
CA GLY A 349 -2.95 0.45 22.15
C GLY A 349 -2.41 -0.97 22.18
N TRP A 350 -3.13 -1.92 21.57
CA TRP A 350 -2.73 -3.33 21.47
C TRP A 350 -1.46 -3.57 20.64
N MET A 351 -1.09 -2.66 19.72
CA MET A 351 0.17 -2.75 18.96
C MET A 351 1.39 -2.27 19.77
N ARG A 352 1.19 -1.80 21.02
CA ARG A 352 2.26 -1.30 21.88
C ARG A 352 2.98 -2.46 22.57
N THR A 353 3.70 -3.25 21.78
CA THR A 353 4.43 -4.43 22.23
C THR A 353 5.90 -4.36 21.83
N GLY A 354 6.74 -5.20 22.43
CA GLY A 354 8.17 -5.28 22.12
C GLY A 354 8.87 -3.92 22.18
N GLU A 355 9.58 -3.55 21.11
CA GLU A 355 10.31 -2.26 21.04
C GLU A 355 9.42 -1.00 21.08
N CYS A 356 8.10 -1.15 20.92
CA CYS A 356 7.16 -0.03 20.99
C CYS A 356 6.76 0.36 22.42
N LEU A 357 7.02 -0.47 23.42
CA LEU A 357 6.64 -0.21 24.83
C LEU A 357 7.19 1.13 25.33
N ASP A 358 8.50 1.33 25.15
CA ASP A 358 9.22 2.53 25.61
C ASP A 358 9.61 3.49 24.48
N CYS A 359 9.02 3.30 23.30
CA CYS A 359 9.35 4.10 22.12
C CYS A 359 8.89 5.56 22.26
N VAL A 360 9.84 6.49 22.16
CA VAL A 360 9.59 7.95 22.22
C VAL A 360 8.72 8.46 21.07
N GLU A 361 8.68 7.75 19.95
CA GLU A 361 7.85 8.10 18.79
C GLU A 361 6.45 7.48 18.83
N TRP A 362 6.10 6.71 19.88
CA TRP A 362 4.82 6.00 19.98
C TRP A 362 3.60 6.91 19.74
N ALA A 363 3.58 8.11 20.34
CA ALA A 363 2.47 9.05 20.20
C ALA A 363 2.23 9.51 18.75
N LYS A 364 3.25 9.42 17.89
CA LYS A 364 3.17 9.79 16.47
C LYS A 364 3.00 8.56 15.57
N CYS A 365 3.70 7.47 15.86
CA CYS A 365 3.81 6.28 15.04
C CYS A 365 2.67 5.26 15.30
N GLN A 366 2.39 4.97 16.57
CA GLN A 366 1.39 3.98 17.02
C GLN A 366 1.56 2.59 16.37
N GLY A 367 2.79 2.07 16.37
CA GLY A 367 3.11 0.74 15.82
C GLY A 367 3.31 0.71 14.30
N GLY A 368 3.37 1.86 13.63
CA GLY A 368 3.69 1.92 12.21
C GLY A 368 2.54 1.41 11.35
N SER A 369 2.87 0.75 10.24
CA SER A 369 1.87 0.30 9.27
C SER A 369 1.30 -1.04 9.71
N MET A 370 -0.03 -1.14 9.80
CA MET A 370 -0.69 -2.34 10.32
C MET A 370 -0.43 -3.60 9.49
N HIS A 371 -0.05 -3.47 8.21
CA HIS A 371 0.32 -4.61 7.37
C HIS A 371 1.68 -5.21 7.73
N LEU A 372 2.47 -4.53 8.57
CA LEU A 372 3.72 -5.03 9.14
C LEU A 372 3.50 -5.72 10.49
N TRP A 373 2.25 -5.89 10.94
CA TRP A 373 1.96 -6.65 12.14
C TRP A 373 2.15 -8.14 11.87
N ASP A 374 2.89 -8.81 12.75
CA ASP A 374 3.04 -10.26 12.79
C ASP A 374 2.20 -10.83 13.94
N ASP A 375 1.22 -11.68 13.60
CA ASP A 375 0.33 -12.30 14.59
C ASP A 375 1.04 -13.34 15.46
N GLY A 376 2.04 -14.05 14.93
CA GLY A 376 2.75 -15.09 15.67
C GLY A 376 3.64 -14.47 16.74
N GLU A 377 4.34 -13.42 16.36
CA GLU A 377 5.27 -12.70 17.24
C GLU A 377 4.60 -11.60 18.07
N GLN A 378 3.33 -11.28 17.77
CA GLN A 378 2.55 -10.20 18.40
C GLN A 378 3.32 -8.87 18.44
N ARG A 379 3.98 -8.53 17.33
CA ARG A 379 4.77 -7.29 17.18
C ARG A 379 4.86 -6.87 15.72
N THR A 380 5.29 -5.64 15.50
CA THR A 380 5.64 -5.16 14.15
C THR A 380 6.93 -5.83 13.67
N CYS A 381 6.90 -6.48 12.50
CA CYS A 381 8.05 -7.20 11.93
C CYS A 381 9.14 -6.26 11.39
N LEU A 382 8.78 -5.01 11.05
CA LEU A 382 9.72 -4.02 10.55
C LEU A 382 9.44 -2.61 11.08
N CYS A 383 10.42 -2.04 11.77
CA CYS A 383 10.41 -0.64 12.18
C CYS A 383 11.18 0.23 11.16
N THR A 384 10.45 0.86 10.26
CA THR A 384 11.01 1.74 9.21
C THR A 384 11.79 2.93 9.77
N PHE A 385 11.37 3.48 10.91
CA PHE A 385 12.08 4.55 11.61
C PHE A 385 13.51 4.13 12.00
N LYS A 386 13.67 2.93 12.58
CA LYS A 386 14.99 2.37 12.92
C LYS A 386 15.77 1.97 11.68
N ALA A 387 15.12 1.39 10.68
CA ALA A 387 15.78 0.93 9.44
C ALA A 387 16.54 2.05 8.72
N VAL A 388 16.05 3.29 8.81
CA VAL A 388 16.73 4.47 8.22
C VAL A 388 17.64 5.22 9.21
N GLY A 389 17.94 4.64 10.37
CA GLY A 389 18.86 5.23 11.36
C GLY A 389 18.22 6.24 12.32
N GLY A 390 16.89 6.22 12.50
CA GLY A 390 16.24 7.05 13.52
C GLY A 390 16.66 6.64 14.93
N ALA A 391 17.25 7.57 15.68
CA ALA A 391 17.67 7.33 17.05
C ALA A 391 16.46 7.22 17.98
N GLN A 392 16.40 6.15 18.78
CA GLN A 392 15.58 6.12 19.98
C GLN A 392 16.44 6.68 21.13
N ASN A 393 15.87 7.54 21.98
CA ASN A 393 16.55 7.86 23.24
C ASN A 393 16.58 6.58 24.07
N ASP A 394 17.74 5.93 24.06
CA ASP A 394 18.00 4.74 24.84
C ASP A 394 18.13 5.15 26.30
N LYS A 395 17.01 5.09 27.04
CA LYS A 395 17.00 5.36 28.49
C LYS A 395 17.88 4.37 29.27
N SER A 396 18.36 3.27 28.66
CA SER A 396 19.28 2.33 29.28
C SER A 396 20.74 2.80 29.29
N ARG A 397 21.11 3.81 28.48
CA ARG A 397 22.47 4.39 28.45
C ARG A 397 22.70 5.56 29.41
N ALA A 398 21.71 5.95 30.19
CA ALA A 398 21.80 7.06 31.15
C ALA A 398 22.09 6.63 32.60
N LEU A 399 22.35 5.34 32.83
CA LEU A 399 22.78 4.76 34.12
C LEU A 399 24.04 3.92 33.88
N GLY A 400 25.13 4.57 33.49
CA GLY A 400 26.46 3.99 33.36
C GLY A 400 27.49 4.91 33.98
#